data_AF-A0A533SRK2-F1
#
_entry.id   AF-A0A533SRK2-F1
#
_cell.length_a   1.000
_cell.length_b   1.000
_cell.length_c   1.000
_cell.angle_alpha   90.00
_cell.angle_beta   90.00
_cell.angle_gamma   90.00
#
_symmetry.space_group_name_H-M   'P 1'
#
loop_
_entity.id
_entity.type
_entity.pdbx_description
1 polymer ?
#
loop_
_entity_poly.entity_id
_entity_poly.type
_entity_poly.pdbx_seq_one_letter_code
_entity_poly.pdbx_strand_id
1 'polypeptide(L)'
;MRIYRENGYDFVAITDHGKVTKVVQERENMLPISGKESSVGTSRAGESYHIVGIGMEGNMNLADDSGPGAAERTIDAIVDQGGLAFIAHPYWSGLVTEDMAGLKGHHGIEIFNTGCEAEVGKGFSTVHWDQLLSLGEMMNGIAVDDAHRYVYPPYDAMGGWVWVKADELSQKDITKALREGSFYSSMGPKIVLMEIGHTLKVKCSCAKQVSMISHNGSGMVVDYPTVKSIIESRRSETGEKTDGVISAVDIEDVDGGVETKITLRNGRKIRGISSNEGMIEAECDLEFFNRYVRIEVVDSENRKAWTNPVLIK
;
A
#
# COMPACT_ATOMS: atom_id res chain seq x y z
N MET A 1 7.55 -20.74 7.14
CA MET A 1 6.16 -21.11 6.76
C MET A 1 5.21 -21.28 7.95
N ARG A 2 5.47 -22.17 8.92
CA ARG A 2 4.53 -22.43 10.05
C ARG A 2 3.95 -21.17 10.73
N ILE A 3 4.79 -20.19 11.05
CA ILE A 3 4.38 -18.96 11.76
C ILE A 3 3.34 -18.14 10.98
N TYR A 4 3.54 -17.97 9.67
CA TYR A 4 2.60 -17.25 8.80
C TYR A 4 1.25 -17.97 8.71
N ARG A 5 1.27 -19.29 8.52
CA ARG A 5 0.06 -20.12 8.51
C ARG A 5 -0.75 -19.98 9.81
N GLU A 6 -0.08 -20.03 10.95
CA GLU A 6 -0.71 -19.91 12.27
C GLU A 6 -1.29 -18.50 12.53
N ASN A 7 -0.85 -17.50 11.77
CA ASN A 7 -1.35 -16.13 11.82
C ASN A 7 -2.28 -15.77 10.65
N GLY A 8 -2.78 -16.78 9.93
CA GLY A 8 -3.85 -16.60 8.94
C GLY A 8 -3.41 -16.10 7.57
N TYR A 9 -2.13 -16.25 7.21
CA TYR A 9 -1.65 -15.94 5.87
C TYR A 9 -2.01 -17.06 4.89
N ASP A 10 -2.58 -16.69 3.74
CA ASP A 10 -2.92 -17.63 2.67
C ASP A 10 -1.72 -17.99 1.79
N PHE A 11 -0.73 -17.09 1.65
CA PHE A 11 0.46 -17.33 0.85
C PHE A 11 1.69 -16.58 1.40
N VAL A 12 2.88 -17.02 1.00
CA VAL A 12 4.15 -16.32 1.25
C VAL A 12 5.07 -16.49 0.04
N ALA A 13 5.78 -15.43 -0.34
CA ALA A 13 6.90 -15.53 -1.27
C ALA A 13 8.21 -15.75 -0.48
N ILE A 14 9.00 -16.76 -0.88
CA ILE A 14 10.32 -17.00 -0.29
C ILE A 14 11.37 -16.36 -1.19
N THR A 15 12.02 -15.32 -0.69
CA THR A 15 12.87 -14.41 -1.48
C THR A 15 14.31 -14.39 -1.00
N ASP A 16 14.92 -15.57 -0.77
CA ASP A 16 16.31 -15.67 -0.33
C ASP A 16 17.26 -14.87 -1.24
N HIS A 17 18.30 -14.27 -0.64
CA HIS A 17 19.34 -13.55 -1.39
C HIS A 17 20.05 -14.47 -2.38
N GLY A 18 20.10 -14.04 -3.64
CA GLY A 18 20.96 -14.64 -4.68
C GLY A 18 20.49 -15.99 -5.22
N LYS A 19 19.44 -16.60 -4.64
CA LYS A 19 18.97 -17.94 -5.04
C LYS A 19 17.45 -18.02 -5.00
N VAL A 20 16.88 -18.74 -5.97
CA VAL A 20 15.49 -19.15 -5.89
C VAL A 20 15.40 -20.40 -5.01
N THR A 21 14.74 -20.27 -3.87
CA THR A 21 14.47 -21.42 -3.01
C THR A 21 13.33 -22.23 -3.59
N LYS A 22 13.58 -23.52 -3.81
CA LYS A 22 12.55 -24.44 -4.30
C LYS A 22 11.44 -24.54 -3.26
N VAL A 23 10.29 -23.98 -3.59
CA VAL A 23 9.09 -24.12 -2.80
C VAL A 23 8.40 -25.43 -3.17
N VAL A 24 8.04 -26.21 -2.16
CA VAL A 24 7.17 -27.38 -2.31
C VAL A 24 5.91 -27.05 -1.55
N GLN A 25 4.76 -27.17 -2.21
CA GLN A 25 3.49 -27.08 -1.54
C GLN A 25 3.43 -28.23 -0.52
N GLU A 26 3.61 -27.90 0.76
CA GLU A 26 3.30 -28.85 1.83
C GLU A 26 1.79 -29.12 1.81
N ARG A 27 1.35 -30.23 2.41
CA ARG A 27 -0.04 -30.72 2.37
C ARG A 27 -1.06 -29.81 3.11
N GLU A 28 -0.79 -28.52 3.23
CA GLU A 28 -1.49 -27.58 4.09
C GLU A 28 -1.90 -26.31 3.35
N ASN A 29 -2.95 -25.66 3.88
CA ASN A 29 -3.70 -24.54 3.29
C ASN A 29 -2.94 -23.20 3.19
N MET A 30 -1.64 -23.22 2.87
CA MET A 30 -0.85 -22.01 2.59
C MET A 30 -0.02 -22.21 1.33
N LEU A 31 -0.08 -21.27 0.40
CA LEU A 31 0.60 -21.31 -0.88
C LEU A 31 2.01 -20.69 -0.77
N PRO A 32 3.09 -21.46 -0.91
CA PRO A 32 4.41 -20.88 -1.07
C PRO A 32 4.64 -20.46 -2.53
N ILE A 33 5.17 -19.25 -2.73
CA ILE A 33 5.53 -18.69 -4.05
C ILE A 33 7.06 -18.61 -4.12
N SER A 34 7.64 -19.07 -5.23
CA SER A 34 9.08 -18.95 -5.47
C SER A 34 9.49 -17.49 -5.62
N GLY A 35 10.66 -17.14 -5.10
CA GLY A 35 11.21 -15.81 -5.27
C GLY A 35 12.71 -15.77 -5.04
N LYS A 36 13.28 -14.58 -5.26
CA LYS A 36 14.70 -14.26 -5.04
C LYS A 36 14.85 -12.76 -4.87
N GLU A 37 15.64 -12.35 -3.91
CA GLU A 37 16.14 -10.98 -3.83
C GLU A 37 17.54 -10.91 -4.47
N SER A 38 17.75 -9.90 -5.33
CA SER A 38 19.00 -9.65 -6.03
C SER A 38 19.54 -8.28 -5.66
N SER A 39 20.79 -8.22 -5.21
CA SER A 39 21.54 -6.98 -5.01
C SER A 39 22.39 -6.70 -6.25
N VAL A 40 22.08 -5.64 -7.00
CA VAL A 40 22.63 -5.40 -8.35
C VAL A 40 22.97 -3.93 -8.58
N GLY A 41 23.88 -3.69 -9.51
CA GLY A 41 24.22 -2.35 -9.98
C GLY A 41 24.74 -1.40 -8.89
N THR A 42 24.69 -0.09 -9.18
CA THR A 42 25.11 0.96 -8.24
C THR A 42 24.21 2.17 -8.42
N SER A 43 23.55 2.60 -7.35
CA SER A 43 22.69 3.78 -7.26
C SER A 43 23.51 5.06 -7.24
N ARG A 44 22.84 6.20 -7.32
CA ARG A 44 23.46 7.52 -7.22
C ARG A 44 24.14 7.76 -5.88
N ALA A 45 23.66 7.11 -4.81
CA ALA A 45 24.27 7.16 -3.49
C ALA A 45 25.49 6.22 -3.35
N GLY A 46 25.81 5.42 -4.37
CA GLY A 46 26.88 4.42 -4.33
C GLY A 46 26.46 3.07 -3.74
N GLU A 47 25.16 2.87 -3.48
CA GLU A 47 24.60 1.64 -2.90
C GLU A 47 24.06 0.70 -3.99
N SER A 48 23.74 -0.54 -3.65
CA SER A 48 23.13 -1.48 -4.62
C SER A 48 21.62 -1.29 -4.73
N TYR A 49 21.05 -1.59 -5.90
CA TYR A 49 19.61 -1.82 -6.03
C TYR A 49 19.29 -3.18 -5.45
N HIS A 50 18.24 -3.27 -4.64
CA HIS A 50 17.67 -4.54 -4.23
C HIS A 50 16.38 -4.77 -5.03
N ILE A 51 16.33 -5.89 -5.75
CA ILE A 51 15.22 -6.24 -6.64
C ILE A 51 14.69 -7.60 -6.25
N VAL A 52 13.43 -7.64 -5.84
CA VAL A 52 12.72 -8.85 -5.48
C VAL A 52 11.94 -9.36 -6.69
N GLY A 53 12.30 -10.57 -7.13
CA GLY A 53 11.53 -11.34 -8.11
C GLY A 53 10.64 -12.36 -7.40
N ILE A 54 9.35 -12.44 -7.78
CA ILE A 54 8.42 -13.48 -7.29
C ILE A 54 7.71 -14.19 -8.44
N GLY A 55 7.33 -15.45 -8.22
CA GLY A 55 6.57 -16.26 -9.18
C GLY A 55 7.38 -16.78 -10.37
N MET A 56 8.71 -16.77 -10.28
CA MET A 56 9.60 -17.23 -11.35
C MET A 56 9.62 -18.75 -11.49
N GLU A 57 9.75 -19.26 -12.72
CA GLU A 57 9.85 -20.69 -13.02
C GLU A 57 11.17 -21.34 -12.53
N GLY A 58 12.24 -20.54 -12.41
CA GLY A 58 13.56 -21.00 -11.96
C GLY A 58 14.47 -19.87 -11.50
N ASN A 59 15.74 -20.19 -11.23
CA ASN A 59 16.73 -19.20 -10.86
C ASN A 59 17.28 -18.51 -12.13
N MET A 60 17.46 -17.19 -12.09
CA MET A 60 18.23 -16.47 -13.10
C MET A 60 19.68 -16.36 -12.69
N ASN A 61 20.56 -16.80 -13.59
CA ASN A 61 21.98 -16.48 -13.56
C ASN A 61 22.22 -15.38 -14.58
N LEU A 62 22.32 -14.12 -14.13
CA LEU A 62 22.74 -13.02 -14.98
C LEU A 62 24.26 -13.08 -15.14
N ALA A 63 24.73 -12.93 -16.37
CA ALA A 63 26.17 -12.90 -16.66
C ALA A 63 26.83 -11.58 -16.22
N ASP A 64 26.05 -10.50 -16.10
CA ASP A 64 26.50 -9.18 -15.65
C ASP A 64 25.41 -8.49 -14.82
N ASP A 65 25.46 -8.73 -13.51
CA ASP A 65 24.65 -8.10 -12.46
C ASP A 65 25.29 -6.81 -11.91
N SER A 66 26.37 -6.36 -12.55
CA SER A 66 27.16 -5.19 -12.16
C SER A 66 27.07 -4.07 -13.21
N GLY A 67 27.46 -2.86 -12.82
CA GLY A 67 27.58 -1.72 -13.74
C GLY A 67 26.25 -1.11 -14.23
N PRO A 68 26.32 -0.19 -15.20
CA PRO A 68 25.15 0.56 -15.69
C PRO A 68 24.08 -0.36 -16.28
N GLY A 69 22.81 -0.09 -15.95
CA GLY A 69 21.66 -0.85 -16.46
C GLY A 69 21.47 -2.24 -15.83
N ALA A 70 22.25 -2.62 -14.82
CA ALA A 70 22.10 -3.91 -14.15
C ALA A 70 20.71 -4.11 -13.52
N ALA A 71 20.13 -3.03 -12.98
CA ALA A 71 18.77 -3.05 -12.43
C ALA A 71 17.73 -3.44 -13.50
N GLU A 72 17.74 -2.77 -14.67
CA GLU A 72 16.82 -3.07 -15.78
C GLU A 72 17.02 -4.49 -16.32
N ARG A 73 18.27 -4.92 -16.56
CA ARG A 73 18.55 -6.30 -16.99
C ARG A 73 18.03 -7.34 -16.00
N THR A 74 18.12 -7.03 -14.71
CA THR A 74 17.61 -7.91 -13.65
C THR A 74 16.10 -7.99 -13.66
N ILE A 75 15.43 -6.84 -13.84
CA ILE A 75 13.97 -6.77 -14.00
C ILE A 75 13.53 -7.56 -15.22
N ASP A 76 14.15 -7.33 -16.37
CA ASP A 76 13.81 -8.01 -17.63
C ASP A 76 13.95 -9.53 -17.47
N ALA A 77 15.03 -10.00 -16.86
CA ALA A 77 15.23 -11.42 -16.60
C ALA A 77 14.21 -12.04 -15.64
N ILE A 78 13.74 -11.29 -14.63
CA ILE A 78 12.64 -11.76 -13.77
C ILE A 78 11.35 -11.88 -14.60
N VAL A 79 11.06 -10.89 -15.42
CA VAL A 79 9.84 -10.84 -16.25
C VAL A 79 9.84 -11.89 -17.34
N ASP A 80 10.98 -12.16 -17.98
CA ASP A 80 11.14 -13.18 -19.03
C ASP A 80 10.85 -14.60 -18.51
N GLN A 81 11.02 -14.84 -17.21
CA GLN A 81 10.59 -16.08 -16.55
C GLN A 81 9.12 -16.09 -16.10
N GLY A 82 8.32 -15.11 -16.53
CA GLY A 82 6.94 -14.93 -16.10
C GLY A 82 6.77 -14.36 -14.69
N GLY A 83 7.87 -13.98 -14.03
CA GLY A 83 7.86 -13.41 -12.69
C GLY A 83 7.34 -11.97 -12.62
N LEU A 84 7.28 -11.47 -11.39
CA LEU A 84 7.06 -10.06 -11.06
C LEU A 84 8.29 -9.50 -10.37
N ALA A 85 8.75 -8.34 -10.82
CA ALA A 85 9.87 -7.62 -10.21
C ALA A 85 9.37 -6.42 -9.40
N PHE A 86 9.85 -6.27 -8.17
CA PHE A 86 9.61 -5.12 -7.30
C PHE A 86 10.95 -4.54 -6.83
N ILE A 87 11.04 -3.22 -6.74
CA ILE A 87 12.19 -2.57 -6.11
C ILE A 87 12.01 -2.67 -4.60
N ALA A 88 12.95 -3.33 -3.92
CA ALA A 88 12.89 -3.57 -2.49
C ALA A 88 13.39 -2.35 -1.71
N HIS A 89 12.72 -2.12 -0.57
CA HIS A 89 13.02 -1.12 0.46
C HIS A 89 13.86 0.10 0.02
N PRO A 90 13.38 0.92 -0.94
CA PRO A 90 14.19 2.00 -1.53
C PRO A 90 14.83 2.94 -0.50
N TYR A 91 14.11 3.27 0.58
CA TYR A 91 14.62 4.14 1.63
C TYR A 91 15.79 3.50 2.42
N TRP A 92 15.72 2.20 2.71
CA TRP A 92 16.79 1.47 3.40
C TRP A 92 18.06 1.41 2.56
N SER A 93 17.93 1.03 1.29
CA SER A 93 19.02 0.97 0.29
C SER A 93 19.56 2.34 -0.14
N GLY A 94 19.02 3.45 0.39
CA GLY A 94 19.50 4.79 0.05
C GLY A 94 19.21 5.20 -1.39
N LEU A 95 18.22 4.58 -2.04
CA LEU A 95 17.78 4.98 -3.38
C LEU A 95 17.10 6.34 -3.30
N VAL A 96 17.40 7.21 -4.26
CA VAL A 96 16.65 8.44 -4.51
C VAL A 96 15.66 8.21 -5.65
N THR A 97 14.72 9.13 -5.86
CA THR A 97 13.72 8.98 -6.93
C THR A 97 14.37 8.89 -8.30
N GLU A 98 15.49 9.58 -8.54
CA GLU A 98 16.23 9.52 -9.80
C GLU A 98 16.88 8.15 -10.09
N ASP A 99 17.02 7.29 -9.09
CA ASP A 99 17.47 5.90 -9.30
C ASP A 99 16.35 5.02 -9.89
N MET A 100 15.09 5.34 -9.57
CA MET A 100 13.92 4.56 -9.98
C MET A 100 13.15 5.20 -11.14
N ALA A 101 13.18 6.53 -11.25
CA ALA A 101 12.49 7.26 -12.29
C ALA A 101 13.06 6.88 -13.65
N GLY A 102 12.21 6.38 -14.54
CA GLY A 102 12.62 5.92 -15.86
C GLY A 102 13.04 4.44 -15.91
N LEU A 103 13.20 3.76 -14.77
CA LEU A 103 13.43 2.31 -14.73
C LEU A 103 12.19 1.58 -15.26
N LYS A 104 12.34 0.68 -16.22
CA LYS A 104 11.20 0.01 -16.89
C LYS A 104 11.05 -1.45 -16.48
N GLY A 105 9.87 -2.01 -16.75
CA GLY A 105 9.56 -3.43 -16.58
C GLY A 105 9.17 -3.88 -15.16
N HIS A 106 9.47 -3.09 -14.12
CA HIS A 106 9.09 -3.44 -12.74
C HIS A 106 7.60 -3.20 -12.49
N HIS A 107 7.04 -3.91 -11.51
CA HIS A 107 5.61 -3.93 -11.20
C HIS A 107 5.23 -3.03 -10.03
N GLY A 108 6.22 -2.50 -9.32
CA GLY A 108 6.02 -1.63 -8.18
C GLY A 108 7.28 -1.49 -7.34
N ILE A 109 7.11 -0.91 -6.15
CA ILE A 109 8.14 -0.78 -5.13
C ILE A 109 7.58 -1.23 -3.77
N GLU A 110 8.46 -1.62 -2.86
CA GLU A 110 8.11 -1.77 -1.44
C GLU A 110 7.91 -0.38 -0.82
N ILE A 111 6.67 -0.07 -0.46
CA ILE A 111 6.29 1.20 0.17
C ILE A 111 6.35 1.13 1.69
N PHE A 112 6.28 -0.09 2.24
CA PHE A 112 6.52 -0.39 3.63
C PHE A 112 7.28 -1.71 3.75
N ASN A 113 8.33 -1.72 4.57
CA ASN A 113 9.12 -2.91 4.87
C ASN A 113 9.34 -3.01 6.39
N THR A 114 8.86 -4.09 7.00
CA THR A 114 8.86 -4.27 8.46
C THR A 114 10.26 -4.42 9.03
N GLY A 115 11.12 -5.21 8.39
CA GLY A 115 12.52 -5.39 8.80
C GLY A 115 13.28 -4.07 8.77
N CYS A 116 13.11 -3.29 7.70
CA CYS A 116 13.73 -1.97 7.58
C CYS A 116 13.27 -1.00 8.66
N GLU A 117 11.99 -1.05 9.05
CA GLU A 117 11.46 -0.26 10.17
C GLU A 117 12.05 -0.71 11.50
N ALA A 118 11.98 -2.01 11.78
CA ALA A 118 12.38 -2.61 13.04
C ALA A 118 13.88 -2.49 13.31
N GLU A 119 14.71 -2.53 12.26
CA GLU A 119 16.17 -2.49 12.38
C GLU A 119 16.73 -1.08 12.49
N VAL A 120 16.27 -0.18 11.61
CA VAL A 120 16.93 1.13 11.42
C VAL A 120 15.94 2.28 11.18
N GLY A 121 14.63 2.06 11.35
CA GLY A 121 13.62 3.12 11.21
C GLY A 121 13.47 3.66 9.78
N LYS A 122 13.69 2.80 8.77
CA LYS A 122 13.61 3.16 7.35
C LYS A 122 12.52 2.37 6.61
N GLY A 123 11.44 2.00 7.28
CA GLY A 123 10.40 1.15 6.69
C GLY A 123 9.58 1.83 5.59
N PHE A 124 9.33 3.13 5.69
CA PHE A 124 8.38 3.82 4.81
C PHE A 124 9.05 4.46 3.59
N SER A 125 8.75 3.94 2.40
CA SER A 125 9.18 4.51 1.10
C SER A 125 8.02 5.15 0.32
N THR A 126 6.96 5.59 1.03
CA THR A 126 5.79 6.21 0.40
C THR A 126 6.08 7.52 -0.32
N VAL A 127 7.09 8.28 0.14
CA VAL A 127 7.54 9.52 -0.54
C VAL A 127 8.13 9.19 -1.91
N HIS A 128 8.98 8.15 -2.01
CA HIS A 128 9.50 7.69 -3.29
C HIS A 128 8.37 7.28 -4.23
N TRP A 129 7.39 6.55 -3.71
CA TRP A 129 6.22 6.15 -4.48
C TRP A 129 5.44 7.37 -5.02
N ASP A 130 5.08 8.31 -4.15
CA ASP A 130 4.32 9.51 -4.56
C ASP A 130 5.09 10.40 -5.54
N GLN A 131 6.41 10.44 -5.45
CA GLN A 131 7.24 11.15 -6.42
C GLN A 131 7.22 10.47 -7.79
N LEU A 132 7.32 9.14 -7.86
CA LEU A 132 7.19 8.39 -9.13
C LEU A 132 5.79 8.56 -9.75
N LEU A 133 4.73 8.48 -8.94
CA LEU A 133 3.36 8.76 -9.39
C LEU A 133 3.20 10.21 -9.89
N SER A 134 3.85 11.16 -9.25
CA SER A 134 3.85 12.57 -9.67
C SER A 134 4.56 12.80 -11.02
N LEU A 135 5.57 11.97 -11.33
CA LEU A 135 6.24 11.92 -12.63
C LEU A 135 5.41 11.20 -13.71
N GLY A 136 4.25 10.65 -13.34
CA GLY A 136 3.36 9.93 -14.25
C GLY A 136 3.68 8.44 -14.40
N GLU A 137 4.59 7.91 -13.57
CA GLU A 137 4.93 6.49 -13.56
C GLU A 137 3.97 5.73 -12.65
N MET A 138 2.82 5.34 -13.21
CA MET A 138 1.78 4.61 -12.48
C MET A 138 2.24 3.20 -12.15
N MET A 139 2.47 2.93 -10.87
CA MET A 139 2.97 1.65 -10.38
C MET A 139 2.34 1.26 -9.04
N ASN A 140 2.38 -0.03 -8.74
CA ASN A 140 1.84 -0.56 -7.49
C ASN A 140 2.79 -0.30 -6.32
N GLY A 141 2.25 -0.32 -5.11
CA GLY A 141 3.01 -0.21 -3.87
C GLY A 141 2.72 -1.40 -2.96
N ILE A 142 3.74 -2.18 -2.61
CA ILE A 142 3.60 -3.36 -1.75
C ILE A 142 4.10 -3.08 -0.33
N ALA A 143 3.41 -3.61 0.68
CA ALA A 143 3.92 -3.70 2.05
C ALA A 143 4.39 -5.13 2.30
N VAL A 144 5.56 -5.27 2.91
CA VAL A 144 6.21 -6.56 3.15
C VAL A 144 6.88 -6.60 4.53
N ASP A 145 7.32 -7.79 4.89
CA ASP A 145 8.06 -8.04 6.12
C ASP A 145 9.57 -7.90 5.95
N ASP A 146 10.13 -8.56 4.92
CA ASP A 146 11.58 -8.80 4.82
C ASP A 146 12.13 -9.52 6.05
N ALA A 147 11.45 -10.62 6.39
CA ALA A 147 11.56 -11.27 7.68
C ALA A 147 12.83 -12.12 7.83
N HIS A 148 13.62 -11.80 8.84
CA HIS A 148 14.85 -12.50 9.26
C HIS A 148 14.73 -13.10 10.67
N ARG A 149 13.85 -12.56 11.52
CA ARG A 149 13.72 -12.85 12.96
C ARG A 149 12.25 -13.03 13.35
N TYR A 150 11.87 -14.28 13.48
CA TYR A 150 10.47 -14.69 13.75
C TYR A 150 10.13 -14.85 15.22
N VAL A 151 11.12 -15.17 16.07
CA VAL A 151 10.90 -15.61 17.47
C VAL A 151 11.78 -14.88 18.49
N TYR A 152 12.63 -13.95 18.05
CA TYR A 152 13.47 -13.14 18.92
C TYR A 152 13.51 -11.69 18.41
N PRO A 153 13.65 -10.70 19.31
CA PRO A 153 13.61 -9.30 18.93
C PRO A 153 14.91 -8.83 18.22
N PRO A 154 14.83 -7.73 17.44
CA PRO A 154 13.59 -7.08 17.05
C PRO A 154 12.81 -7.98 16.07
N TYR A 155 11.50 -8.09 16.28
CA TYR A 155 10.65 -8.91 15.41
C TYR A 155 10.43 -8.18 14.09
N ASP A 156 10.61 -8.88 12.97
CA ASP A 156 10.50 -8.32 11.63
C ASP A 156 9.56 -9.11 10.71
N ALA A 157 8.75 -10.00 11.31
CA ALA A 157 7.74 -10.78 10.61
C ALA A 157 6.31 -10.30 10.96
N MET A 158 5.40 -10.45 10.00
CA MET A 158 3.96 -10.19 10.10
C MET A 158 3.59 -8.72 10.37
N GLY A 159 4.44 -7.77 9.97
CA GLY A 159 4.19 -6.34 10.11
C GLY A 159 3.64 -5.68 8.84
N GLY A 160 3.93 -6.23 7.66
CA GLY A 160 3.51 -5.68 6.37
C GLY A 160 3.12 -6.78 5.39
N TRP A 161 1.97 -6.63 4.74
CA TRP A 161 1.46 -7.63 3.80
C TRP A 161 0.54 -7.01 2.75
N VAL A 162 0.09 -7.85 1.80
CA VAL A 162 -0.90 -7.51 0.79
C VAL A 162 -2.17 -8.36 0.96
N TRP A 163 -3.32 -7.73 0.76
CA TRP A 163 -4.61 -8.39 0.59
C TRP A 163 -4.90 -8.50 -0.91
N VAL A 164 -4.95 -9.73 -1.42
CA VAL A 164 -5.07 -9.99 -2.86
C VAL A 164 -6.48 -10.43 -3.21
N LYS A 165 -7.07 -9.84 -4.24
CA LYS A 165 -8.34 -10.28 -4.82
C LYS A 165 -8.06 -11.22 -5.99
N ALA A 166 -8.16 -12.53 -5.73
CA ALA A 166 -7.93 -13.59 -6.72
C ALA A 166 -9.09 -14.61 -6.71
N ASP A 167 -9.30 -15.29 -7.84
CA ASP A 167 -10.34 -16.31 -8.00
C ASP A 167 -9.99 -17.59 -7.23
N GLU A 168 -8.71 -17.98 -7.22
CA GLU A 168 -8.21 -19.15 -6.50
C GLU A 168 -6.91 -18.83 -5.76
N LEU A 169 -6.63 -19.59 -4.70
CA LEU A 169 -5.34 -19.58 -4.01
C LEU A 169 -4.30 -20.38 -4.82
N SER A 170 -3.90 -19.82 -5.97
CA SER A 170 -2.93 -20.41 -6.90
C SER A 170 -1.84 -19.40 -7.25
N GLN A 171 -0.61 -19.85 -7.55
CA GLN A 171 0.47 -18.94 -7.93
C GLN A 171 0.07 -18.10 -9.15
N LYS A 172 -0.62 -18.72 -10.11
CA LYS A 172 -1.09 -18.07 -11.33
C LYS A 172 -2.04 -16.91 -11.01
N ASP A 173 -3.06 -17.13 -10.20
CA ASP A 173 -4.08 -16.11 -9.94
C ASP A 173 -3.60 -15.04 -8.96
N ILE A 174 -2.78 -15.41 -7.97
CA ILE A 174 -2.13 -14.44 -7.08
C ILE A 174 -1.18 -13.55 -7.88
N THR A 175 -0.27 -14.10 -8.69
CA THR A 175 0.66 -13.28 -9.48
C THR A 175 -0.05 -12.45 -10.55
N LYS A 176 -1.14 -12.96 -11.15
CA LYS A 176 -1.99 -12.15 -12.03
C LYS A 176 -2.60 -10.96 -11.29
N ALA A 177 -3.21 -11.18 -10.13
CA ALA A 177 -3.82 -10.11 -9.34
C ALA A 177 -2.79 -9.06 -8.88
N LEU A 178 -1.59 -9.49 -8.46
CA LEU A 178 -0.49 -8.59 -8.12
C LEU A 178 -0.01 -7.78 -9.33
N ARG A 179 0.10 -8.40 -10.51
CA ARG A 179 0.48 -7.73 -11.77
C ARG A 179 -0.52 -6.63 -12.14
N GLU A 180 -1.81 -6.94 -12.02
CA GLU A 180 -2.92 -6.06 -12.41
C GLU A 180 -3.26 -5.02 -11.32
N GLY A 181 -2.60 -5.05 -10.16
CA GLY A 181 -2.88 -4.13 -9.06
C GLY A 181 -4.18 -4.45 -8.30
N SER A 182 -4.76 -5.64 -8.47
CA SER A 182 -5.96 -6.14 -7.79
C SER A 182 -5.68 -6.57 -6.34
N PHE A 183 -5.06 -5.68 -5.58
CA PHE A 183 -4.70 -5.88 -4.18
C PHE A 183 -4.61 -4.52 -3.46
N TYR A 184 -4.52 -4.56 -2.13
CA TYR A 184 -4.08 -3.42 -1.33
C TYR A 184 -3.06 -3.86 -0.29
N SER A 185 -2.18 -2.94 0.11
CA SER A 185 -1.12 -3.18 1.10
C SER A 185 -1.61 -2.80 2.50
N SER A 186 -1.15 -3.48 3.54
CA SER A 186 -1.61 -3.24 4.92
C SER A 186 -0.58 -3.62 5.98
N MET A 187 -0.67 -2.93 7.11
CA MET A 187 -0.05 -3.23 8.39
C MET A 187 -1.10 -3.62 9.44
N GLY A 188 -2.37 -3.72 9.08
CA GLY A 188 -3.47 -3.97 10.02
C GLY A 188 -4.84 -3.60 9.45
N PRO A 189 -5.07 -2.33 9.06
CA PRO A 189 -6.38 -1.88 8.60
C PRO A 189 -6.88 -2.66 7.39
N LYS A 190 -8.19 -2.89 7.33
CA LYS A 190 -8.86 -3.54 6.20
C LYS A 190 -9.54 -2.53 5.32
N ILE A 191 -9.36 -2.64 4.01
CA ILE A 191 -10.13 -1.89 3.02
C ILE A 191 -11.14 -2.87 2.42
N VAL A 192 -12.41 -2.69 2.78
CA VAL A 192 -13.51 -3.60 2.44
C VAL A 192 -14.09 -3.28 1.07
N LEU A 193 -14.12 -2.00 0.72
CA LEU A 193 -14.63 -1.52 -0.56
C LEU A 193 -13.88 -0.25 -0.98
N MET A 194 -13.54 -0.16 -2.25
CA MET A 194 -13.23 1.08 -2.94
C MET A 194 -14.06 1.11 -4.22
N GLU A 195 -14.90 2.13 -4.36
CA GLU A 195 -15.75 2.34 -5.53
C GLU A 195 -15.45 3.71 -6.11
N ILE A 196 -15.31 3.77 -7.44
CA ILE A 196 -14.99 4.99 -8.18
C ILE A 196 -16.08 5.21 -9.23
N GLY A 197 -16.82 6.30 -9.07
CA GLY A 197 -17.83 6.78 -10.01
C GLY A 197 -17.76 8.30 -10.11
N HIS A 198 -18.89 8.99 -9.94
CA HIS A 198 -18.88 10.45 -9.72
C HIS A 198 -18.31 10.82 -8.35
N THR A 199 -18.41 9.90 -7.39
CA THR A 199 -17.77 9.98 -6.08
C THR A 199 -16.73 8.88 -5.94
N LEU A 200 -15.77 9.10 -5.04
CA LEU A 200 -14.85 8.10 -4.53
C LEU A 200 -15.35 7.67 -3.16
N LYS A 201 -15.76 6.41 -3.06
CA LYS A 201 -16.30 5.81 -1.83
C LYS A 201 -15.38 4.72 -1.32
N VAL A 202 -15.09 4.76 -0.02
CA VAL A 202 -14.23 3.80 0.69
C VAL A 202 -14.97 3.27 1.90
N LYS A 203 -14.99 1.94 2.07
CA LYS A 203 -15.36 1.27 3.33
C LYS A 203 -14.14 0.57 3.90
N CYS A 204 -13.93 0.69 5.21
CA CYS A 204 -12.75 0.14 5.89
C CYS A 204 -13.09 -0.33 7.31
N SER A 205 -12.14 -1.03 7.94
CA SER A 205 -12.15 -1.21 9.40
C SER A 205 -12.07 0.15 10.11
N CYS A 206 -12.47 0.23 11.38
CA CYS A 206 -12.40 1.45 12.18
C CYS A 206 -11.08 2.20 11.98
N ALA A 207 -11.17 3.39 11.41
CA ALA A 207 -10.05 4.23 11.04
C ALA A 207 -10.13 5.56 11.79
N LYS A 208 -9.00 6.04 12.28
CA LYS A 208 -8.92 7.42 12.76
C LYS A 208 -8.74 8.42 11.61
N GLN A 209 -8.24 7.96 10.47
CA GLN A 209 -7.98 8.81 9.31
C GLN A 209 -8.18 8.02 8.01
N VAL A 210 -8.85 8.63 7.04
CA VAL A 210 -8.92 8.17 5.65
C VAL A 210 -8.41 9.30 4.76
N SER A 211 -7.28 9.08 4.10
CA SER A 211 -6.66 10.03 3.19
C SER A 211 -6.92 9.59 1.75
N MET A 212 -7.50 10.48 0.95
CA MET A 212 -7.62 10.36 -0.50
C MET A 212 -6.50 11.18 -1.12
N ILE A 213 -5.46 10.50 -1.57
CA ILE A 213 -4.21 11.10 -2.05
C ILE A 213 -4.25 11.14 -3.58
N SER A 214 -3.88 12.28 -4.15
CA SER A 214 -3.96 12.56 -5.58
C SER A 214 -2.76 13.38 -6.01
N HIS A 215 -2.65 13.71 -7.29
CA HIS A 215 -1.55 14.52 -7.80
C HIS A 215 -1.56 15.93 -7.17
N ASN A 216 -0.37 16.43 -6.79
CA ASN A 216 -0.21 17.74 -6.14
C ASN A 216 -1.04 17.86 -4.84
N GLY A 217 -1.33 19.07 -4.36
CA GLY A 217 -2.19 19.34 -3.20
C GLY A 217 -3.69 19.08 -3.42
N SER A 218 -4.08 18.31 -4.45
CA SER A 218 -5.49 18.01 -4.77
C SER A 218 -6.11 16.88 -3.91
N GLY A 219 -5.37 16.41 -2.90
CA GLY A 219 -5.86 15.37 -1.98
C GLY A 219 -6.95 15.83 -1.00
N MET A 220 -7.35 14.91 -0.13
CA MET A 220 -8.24 15.17 1.00
C MET A 220 -7.93 14.23 2.14
N VAL A 221 -8.14 14.71 3.36
CA VAL A 221 -8.12 13.87 4.56
C VAL A 221 -9.47 14.00 5.25
N VAL A 222 -10.08 12.86 5.55
CA VAL A 222 -11.19 12.77 6.50
C VAL A 222 -10.59 12.25 7.80
N ASP A 223 -10.69 13.05 8.86
CA ASP A 223 -10.09 12.80 10.17
C ASP A 223 -11.21 12.60 11.21
N TYR A 224 -11.19 11.45 11.89
CA TYR A 224 -12.25 11.06 12.83
C TYR A 224 -12.34 11.99 14.03
N PRO A 225 -11.25 12.38 14.72
CA PRO A 225 -11.30 13.40 15.77
C PRO A 225 -11.99 14.69 15.33
N THR A 226 -11.69 15.17 14.12
CA THR A 226 -12.32 16.37 13.55
C THR A 226 -13.81 16.15 13.31
N VAL A 227 -14.20 15.04 12.67
CA VAL A 227 -15.61 14.70 12.42
C VAL A 227 -16.39 14.56 13.74
N LYS A 228 -15.81 13.89 14.73
CA LYS A 228 -16.40 13.73 16.07
C LYS A 228 -16.64 15.07 16.75
N SER A 229 -15.66 15.96 16.72
CA SER A 229 -15.79 17.31 17.27
C SER A 229 -16.91 18.11 16.58
N ILE A 230 -17.06 17.99 15.26
CA ILE A 230 -18.17 18.60 14.51
C ILE A 230 -19.52 18.05 14.98
N ILE A 231 -19.63 16.72 15.16
CA ILE A 231 -20.86 16.07 15.63
C ILE A 231 -21.24 16.57 17.03
N GLU A 232 -20.28 16.57 17.96
CA GLU A 232 -20.49 17.03 19.34
C GLU A 232 -20.90 18.51 19.41
N SER A 233 -20.23 19.37 18.64
CA SER A 233 -20.57 20.80 18.54
C SER A 233 -22.00 21.02 18.01
N ARG A 234 -22.41 20.28 16.97
CA ARG A 234 -23.74 20.42 16.36
C ARG A 234 -24.88 19.87 17.21
N ARG A 235 -24.60 18.88 18.05
CA ARG A 235 -25.56 18.33 19.02
C ARG A 235 -25.66 19.18 20.30
N SER A 236 -24.73 20.10 20.53
CA SER A 236 -24.74 20.97 21.71
C SER A 236 -25.74 22.12 21.61
N GLU A 237 -26.38 22.48 22.74
CA GLU A 237 -27.41 23.52 22.82
C GLU A 237 -26.90 24.94 22.52
N THR A 238 -25.58 25.16 22.52
CA THR A 238 -24.96 26.47 22.30
C THR A 238 -24.76 26.81 20.83
N GLY A 239 -24.99 25.85 19.91
CA GLY A 239 -25.07 26.08 18.46
C GLY A 239 -23.89 26.88 17.91
N GLU A 240 -22.65 26.45 18.17
CA GLU A 240 -21.49 27.20 17.66
C GLU A 240 -21.49 27.28 16.13
N LYS A 241 -21.22 28.50 15.66
CA LYS A 241 -21.18 28.87 14.25
C LYS A 241 -20.07 28.10 13.56
N THR A 242 -20.39 27.61 12.35
CA THR A 242 -19.45 27.01 11.40
C THR A 242 -18.10 27.74 11.40
N ASP A 243 -17.04 26.99 11.66
CA ASP A 243 -15.66 27.38 11.36
C ASP A 243 -15.57 27.93 9.92
N GLY A 244 -14.61 28.82 9.66
CA GLY A 244 -14.48 29.59 8.42
C GLY A 244 -14.36 28.77 7.14
N VAL A 245 -14.31 27.44 7.23
CA VAL A 245 -14.11 26.48 6.14
C VAL A 245 -15.40 25.69 5.81
N ILE A 246 -16.29 25.48 6.77
CA ILE A 246 -17.51 24.65 6.61
C ILE A 246 -18.69 25.55 6.25
N SER A 247 -19.49 25.17 5.25
CA SER A 247 -20.69 25.90 4.84
C SER A 247 -21.98 25.22 5.33
N ALA A 248 -22.02 23.89 5.39
CA ALA A 248 -23.16 23.13 5.89
C ALA A 248 -22.72 21.81 6.51
N VAL A 249 -23.49 21.33 7.48
CA VAL A 249 -23.34 20.00 8.11
C VAL A 249 -24.72 19.40 8.31
N ASP A 250 -24.89 18.15 7.89
CA ASP A 250 -26.07 17.32 8.15
C ASP A 250 -25.63 16.04 8.87
N ILE A 251 -26.39 15.63 9.89
CA ILE A 251 -26.04 14.54 10.81
C ILE A 251 -27.27 13.67 11.03
N GLU A 252 -27.13 12.37 10.81
CA GLU A 252 -28.21 11.38 10.96
C GLU A 252 -27.68 10.15 11.70
N ASP A 253 -28.44 9.65 12.68
CA ASP A 253 -28.17 8.36 13.31
C ASP A 253 -28.60 7.24 12.36
N VAL A 254 -27.67 6.34 12.01
CA VAL A 254 -27.89 5.24 11.06
C VAL A 254 -27.54 3.90 11.72
N ASP A 255 -27.93 2.79 11.08
CA ASP A 255 -27.49 1.49 11.57
C ASP A 255 -25.95 1.39 11.51
N GLY A 256 -25.34 1.01 12.63
CA GLY A 256 -23.89 0.90 12.78
C GLY A 256 -23.12 2.19 13.08
N GLY A 257 -23.77 3.36 13.21
CA GLY A 257 -23.07 4.59 13.62
C GLY A 257 -23.80 5.90 13.33
N VAL A 258 -23.01 6.95 13.09
CA VAL A 258 -23.51 8.29 12.75
C VAL A 258 -23.06 8.61 11.33
N GLU A 259 -24.02 8.92 10.45
CA GLU A 259 -23.73 9.48 9.14
C GLU A 259 -23.52 10.99 9.29
N THR A 260 -22.45 11.49 8.66
CA THR A 260 -22.14 12.91 8.62
C THR A 260 -21.90 13.36 7.19
N LYS A 261 -22.63 14.39 6.76
CA LYS A 261 -22.45 15.06 5.47
C LYS A 261 -21.94 16.48 5.72
N ILE A 262 -20.74 16.78 5.24
CA ILE A 262 -20.09 18.08 5.38
C ILE A 262 -19.96 18.70 4.00
N THR A 263 -20.43 19.94 3.85
CA THR A 263 -20.14 20.77 2.68
C THR A 263 -19.13 21.84 3.08
N LEU A 264 -18.04 21.93 2.34
CA LEU A 264 -17.02 22.96 2.51
C LEU A 264 -17.38 24.21 1.70
N ARG A 265 -16.84 25.37 2.07
CA ARG A 265 -17.11 26.65 1.37
C ARG A 265 -16.63 26.68 -0.08
N ASN A 266 -15.65 25.84 -0.43
CA ASN A 266 -15.19 25.67 -1.82
C ASN A 266 -16.10 24.72 -2.64
N GLY A 267 -17.23 24.27 -2.09
CA GLY A 267 -18.20 23.42 -2.76
C GLY A 267 -17.98 21.92 -2.57
N ARG A 268 -16.83 21.48 -2.05
CA ARG A 268 -16.53 20.06 -1.81
C ARG A 268 -17.52 19.46 -0.84
N LYS A 269 -18.03 18.27 -1.16
CA LYS A 269 -18.86 17.48 -0.25
C LYS A 269 -18.11 16.26 0.25
N ILE A 270 -18.27 16.00 1.53
CA ILE A 270 -17.73 14.86 2.23
C ILE A 270 -18.90 14.16 2.90
N ARG A 271 -19.04 12.87 2.67
CA ARG A 271 -19.97 12.00 3.39
C ARG A 271 -19.16 10.92 4.09
N GLY A 272 -19.50 10.61 5.33
CA GLY A 272 -18.85 9.53 6.05
C GLY A 272 -19.79 8.87 7.05
N ILE A 273 -19.45 7.64 7.43
CA ILE A 273 -20.09 6.94 8.54
C ILE A 273 -19.01 6.66 9.58
N SER A 274 -19.27 7.03 10.82
CA SER A 274 -18.39 6.75 11.95
C SER A 274 -19.10 5.97 13.05
N SER A 275 -18.43 4.97 13.59
CA SER A 275 -18.78 4.34 14.86
C SER A 275 -18.27 5.19 16.04
N ASN A 276 -18.45 4.72 17.27
CA ASN A 276 -17.86 5.37 18.44
C ASN A 276 -16.32 5.27 18.48
N GLU A 277 -15.73 4.35 17.73
CA GLU A 277 -14.30 4.05 17.76
C GLU A 277 -13.52 4.64 16.57
N GLY A 278 -14.21 4.92 15.46
CA GLY A 278 -13.55 5.44 14.26
C GLY A 278 -14.50 5.58 13.07
N MET A 279 -13.97 6.15 11.98
CA MET A 279 -14.63 6.14 10.67
C MET A 279 -14.60 4.73 10.09
N ILE A 280 -15.71 4.30 9.50
CA ILE A 280 -15.83 3.03 8.77
C ILE A 280 -16.13 3.24 7.29
N GLU A 281 -16.57 4.44 6.93
CA GLU A 281 -16.87 4.83 5.55
C GLU A 281 -16.51 6.29 5.31
N ALA A 282 -15.92 6.57 4.14
CA ALA A 282 -15.67 7.93 3.65
C ALA A 282 -15.99 8.02 2.16
N GLU A 283 -16.60 9.12 1.75
CA GLU A 283 -17.05 9.37 0.39
C GLU A 283 -16.88 10.85 0.04
N CYS A 284 -16.46 11.13 -1.19
CA CYS A 284 -16.23 12.50 -1.67
C CYS A 284 -16.35 12.60 -3.19
N ASP A 285 -16.61 13.82 -3.68
CA ASP A 285 -16.72 14.07 -5.12
C ASP A 285 -15.37 13.86 -5.83
N LEU A 286 -15.38 13.10 -6.93
CA LEU A 286 -14.16 12.72 -7.65
C LEU A 286 -13.53 13.90 -8.39
N GLU A 287 -14.33 14.91 -8.76
CA GLU A 287 -13.93 16.06 -9.59
C GLU A 287 -12.81 16.93 -8.98
N PHE A 288 -12.56 16.81 -7.67
CA PHE A 288 -11.53 17.58 -6.97
C PHE A 288 -10.15 16.94 -7.01
N PHE A 289 -10.06 15.68 -7.46
CA PHE A 289 -8.80 14.96 -7.62
C PHE A 289 -8.27 15.10 -9.05
N ASN A 290 -6.97 14.89 -9.24
CA ASN A 290 -6.30 15.08 -10.51
C ASN A 290 -5.35 13.91 -10.84
N ARG A 291 -5.38 13.45 -12.09
CA ARG A 291 -4.57 12.36 -12.68
C ARG A 291 -4.77 10.97 -12.09
N TYR A 292 -4.66 10.83 -10.77
CA TYR A 292 -4.86 9.59 -10.05
C TYR A 292 -5.47 9.84 -8.69
N VAL A 293 -6.02 8.78 -8.09
CA VAL A 293 -6.34 8.75 -6.67
C VAL A 293 -5.88 7.43 -6.04
N ARG A 294 -5.36 7.49 -4.83
CA ARG A 294 -5.07 6.33 -3.96
C ARG A 294 -5.56 6.62 -2.55
N ILE A 295 -5.88 5.57 -1.81
CA ILE A 295 -6.37 5.68 -0.44
C ILE A 295 -5.28 5.27 0.53
N GLU A 296 -5.13 6.01 1.62
CA GLU A 296 -4.40 5.59 2.82
C GLU A 296 -5.39 5.60 4.00
N VAL A 297 -5.54 4.45 4.66
CA VAL A 297 -6.34 4.29 5.89
C VAL A 297 -5.40 4.14 7.07
N VAL A 298 -5.64 4.89 8.15
CA VAL A 298 -4.85 4.81 9.39
C VAL A 298 -5.77 4.44 10.55
N ASP A 299 -5.40 3.42 11.32
CA ASP A 299 -6.12 3.03 12.54
C ASP A 299 -5.64 3.78 13.79
N SER A 300 -6.26 3.47 14.94
CA SER A 300 -5.92 4.06 16.24
C SER A 300 -4.46 3.82 16.66
N GLU A 301 -3.85 2.72 16.20
CA GLU A 301 -2.46 2.33 16.51
C GLU A 301 -1.43 2.93 15.54
N ASN A 302 -1.85 3.77 14.58
CA ASN A 302 -1.03 4.31 13.48
C ASN A 302 -0.61 3.27 12.43
N ARG A 303 -1.21 2.07 12.43
CA ARG A 303 -1.00 1.11 11.35
C ARG A 303 -1.77 1.59 10.13
N LYS A 304 -1.22 1.29 8.96
CA LYS A 304 -1.69 1.85 7.69
C LYS A 304 -2.12 0.78 6.70
N ALA A 305 -3.04 1.13 5.82
CA ALA A 305 -3.34 0.38 4.62
C ALA A 305 -3.39 1.32 3.40
N TRP A 306 -2.94 0.83 2.26
CA TRP A 306 -2.78 1.60 1.03
C TRP A 306 -3.37 0.86 -0.17
N THR A 307 -4.23 1.54 -0.93
CA THR A 307 -4.63 1.04 -2.25
C THR A 307 -3.57 1.38 -3.28
N ASN A 308 -3.48 0.59 -4.35
CA ASN A 308 -2.79 1.03 -5.56
C ASN A 308 -3.49 2.27 -6.16
N PRO A 309 -2.76 3.13 -6.88
CA PRO A 309 -3.33 4.32 -7.49
C PRO A 309 -4.19 3.95 -8.69
N VAL A 310 -5.35 4.60 -8.79
CA VAL A 310 -6.24 4.46 -9.94
C VAL A 310 -6.21 5.75 -10.73
N LEU A 311 -5.97 5.64 -12.04
CA LEU A 311 -6.05 6.76 -12.96
C LEU A 311 -7.48 7.31 -13.02
N ILE A 312 -7.61 8.63 -12.96
CA ILE A 312 -8.88 9.36 -13.08
C ILE A 312 -8.75 10.36 -14.22
N LYS A 313 -9.85 10.56 -14.95
CA LYS A 313 -9.92 11.41 -16.13
C LYS A 313 -10.04 12.89 -15.77
#